data_AF-A0A260AWS1-F1
#
_entry.id   AF-A0A260AWS1-F1
#
_cell.length_a   1.000
_cell.length_b   1.000
_cell.length_c   1.000
_cell.angle_alpha   90.00
_cell.angle_beta   90.00
_cell.angle_gamma   90.00
#
_symmetry.space_group_name_H-M   'P 1'
#
loop_
_entity.id
_entity.type
_entity.pdbx_description
1 polymer ?
#
loop_
_entity_poly.entity_id
_entity_poly.type
_entity_poly.pdbx_seq_one_letter_code
_entity_poly.pdbx_strand_id
1 'polypeptide(L)'
;MASADRFAIDWLDKARFARACDKLGEPWPAWSTGEVLAVAVLLRDTATLTRLGYTEVEAHDRLRYDIGKPDLDTTAEWFANIRARL
;
A
#
# COMPACT_ATOMS: atom_id res chain seq x y z
N MET A 1 10.81 -9.08 13.54
CA MET A 1 10.12 -7.98 12.84
C MET A 1 10.71 -7.90 11.44
N ALA A 2 9.90 -7.98 10.39
CA ALA A 2 10.38 -7.59 9.06
C ALA A 2 10.72 -6.10 9.13
N SER A 3 11.88 -5.69 8.60
CA SER A 3 12.23 -4.27 8.57
C SER A 3 11.25 -3.53 7.67
N ALA A 4 10.87 -2.31 8.04
CA ALA A 4 10.04 -1.44 7.20
C ALA A 4 10.62 -1.35 5.77
N ASP A 5 11.94 -1.39 5.61
CA ASP A 5 12.61 -1.40 4.30
C ASP A 5 12.23 -2.59 3.41
N ARG A 6 12.02 -3.78 4.00
CA ARG A 6 11.56 -4.95 3.25
C ARG A 6 10.15 -4.73 2.71
N PHE A 7 9.26 -4.19 3.54
CA PHE A 7 7.91 -3.81 3.09
C PHE A 7 7.95 -2.70 2.03
N ALA A 8 8.84 -1.72 2.17
CA ALA A 8 8.99 -0.66 1.19
C ALA A 8 9.38 -1.18 -0.19
N ILE A 9 10.31 -2.14 -0.26
CA ILE A 9 10.74 -2.77 -1.52
C ILE A 9 9.59 -3.61 -2.10
N ASP A 10 9.03 -4.52 -1.31
CA ASP A 10 7.99 -5.44 -1.75
C ASP A 10 6.73 -4.71 -2.24
N TRP A 11 6.22 -3.74 -1.46
CA TRP A 11 5.02 -2.99 -1.82
C TRP A 11 5.25 -2.03 -2.99
N LEU A 12 6.47 -1.50 -3.16
CA LEU A 12 6.82 -0.71 -4.34
C LEU A 12 6.79 -1.57 -5.61
N ASP A 13 7.35 -2.77 -5.57
CA ASP A 13 7.36 -3.68 -6.72
C ASP A 13 5.95 -4.17 -7.05
N LYS A 14 5.13 -4.49 -6.04
CA LYS A 14 3.71 -4.81 -6.23
C LYS A 14 2.91 -3.64 -6.80
N ALA A 15 3.16 -2.41 -6.35
CA ALA A 15 2.49 -1.23 -6.88
C ALA A 15 2.86 -0.95 -8.35
N ARG A 16 4.12 -1.19 -8.75
CA ARG A 16 4.53 -1.15 -10.16
C ARG A 16 3.85 -2.24 -10.98
N PHE A 17 3.76 -3.45 -10.45
CA PHE A 17 3.08 -4.57 -11.09
C PHE A 17 1.58 -4.30 -11.26
N ALA A 18 0.90 -3.82 -10.21
CA ALA A 18 -0.51 -3.43 -10.23
C ALA A 18 -0.78 -2.37 -11.31
N ARG A 19 0.05 -1.32 -11.41
CA ARG A 19 -0.05 -0.33 -12.51
C ARG A 19 0.06 -0.96 -13.90
N ALA A 20 0.85 -2.02 -14.06
CA ALA A 20 0.94 -2.74 -15.33
C ALA A 20 -0.33 -3.56 -15.60
N CYS A 21 -0.85 -4.27 -14.60
CA CYS A 21 -2.13 -4.98 -14.69
C CYS A 21 -3.29 -4.03 -15.05
N ASP A 22 -3.40 -2.88 -14.38
CA ASP A 22 -4.46 -1.89 -14.64
C ASP A 22 -4.43 -1.38 -16.08
N LYS A 23 -3.23 -1.17 -16.64
CA LYS A 23 -3.05 -0.76 -18.05
C LYS A 23 -3.46 -1.86 -19.03
N LEU A 24 -3.26 -3.12 -18.65
CA LEU A 24 -3.61 -4.28 -19.46
C LEU A 24 -5.07 -4.75 -19.24
N GLY A 25 -5.78 -4.17 -18.27
CA GLY A 25 -7.10 -4.64 -17.86
C GLY A 25 -7.08 -6.01 -17.17
N GLU A 26 -5.92 -6.41 -16.63
CA GLU A 26 -5.74 -7.68 -15.95
C GLU A 26 -6.04 -7.54 -14.45
N PRO A 27 -6.59 -8.58 -13.81
CA PRO A 27 -6.77 -8.57 -12.36
C PRO A 27 -5.43 -8.60 -11.64
N TRP A 28 -5.37 -7.97 -10.46
CA TRP A 28 -4.21 -8.12 -9.59
C TRP A 28 -4.06 -9.59 -9.14
N PRO A 29 -2.83 -10.06 -8.85
CA PRO A 29 -2.62 -11.39 -8.30
C PRO A 29 -3.33 -11.59 -6.95
N ALA A 30 -3.45 -12.84 -6.52
CA ALA A 30 -4.03 -13.22 -5.23
C ALA A 30 -3.10 -12.85 -4.05
N TRP A 31 -3.00 -11.56 -3.75
CA TRP A 31 -2.29 -11.01 -2.60
C TRP A 31 -3.17 -11.03 -1.34
N SER A 32 -2.53 -11.00 -0.18
CA SER A 32 -3.22 -10.81 1.10
C SER A 32 -3.92 -9.45 1.16
N THR A 33 -4.95 -9.33 1.99
CA THR A 33 -5.66 -8.06 2.20
C THR A 33 -4.73 -6.92 2.59
N GLY A 34 -3.70 -7.18 3.39
CA GLY A 34 -2.72 -6.16 3.80
C GLY A 34 -1.88 -5.65 2.63
N GLU A 35 -1.42 -6.55 1.75
CA GLU A 35 -0.68 -6.18 0.55
C GLU A 35 -1.56 -5.38 -0.43
N VAL A 36 -2.81 -5.82 -0.67
CA VAL A 36 -3.75 -5.09 -1.53
C VAL A 36 -4.03 -3.70 -0.97
N LEU A 37 -4.21 -3.60 0.35
CA LEU A 37 -4.44 -2.32 1.04
C LEU A 37 -3.23 -1.38 0.90
N ALA A 38 -2.02 -1.88 1.12
CA ALA A 38 -0.79 -1.10 0.95
C ALA A 38 -0.58 -0.61 -0.48
N VAL A 39 -0.83 -1.47 -1.47
CA VAL A 39 -0.76 -1.10 -2.89
C VAL A 39 -1.81 -0.04 -3.22
N ALA A 40 -3.05 -0.18 -2.73
CA ALA A 40 -4.10 0.81 -2.94
C ALA A 40 -3.74 2.19 -2.36
N VAL A 41 -3.14 2.23 -1.15
CA VAL A 41 -2.61 3.47 -0.56
C VAL A 41 -1.50 4.08 -1.42
N LEU A 42 -0.53 3.27 -1.88
CA LEU A 42 0.57 3.72 -2.72
C LEU A 42 0.10 4.29 -4.06
N LEU A 43 -0.90 3.67 -4.67
CA LEU A 43 -1.49 4.09 -5.94
C LEU A 43 -2.55 5.19 -5.81
N ARG A 44 -2.96 5.54 -4.60
CA ARG A 44 -4.14 6.39 -4.31
C ARG A 44 -5.42 5.84 -4.96
N ASP A 45 -5.56 4.51 -4.99
CA ASP A 45 -6.72 3.82 -5.53
C ASP A 45 -7.87 3.83 -4.50
N THR A 46 -8.63 4.93 -4.51
CA THR A 46 -9.78 5.14 -3.63
C THR A 46 -10.91 4.14 -3.86
N ALA A 47 -11.04 3.59 -5.08
CA ALA A 47 -12.06 2.60 -5.39
C ALA A 47 -11.74 1.26 -4.71
N THR A 48 -10.48 0.82 -4.76
CA THR A 48 -10.05 -0.38 -4.02
C THR A 48 -10.13 -0.19 -2.52
N LEU A 49 -9.72 0.97 -1.99
CA LEU A 49 -9.88 1.27 -0.55
C LEU A 49 -11.35 1.17 -0.11
N THR A 50 -12.26 1.79 -0.86
CA THR A 50 -13.71 1.74 -0.58
C THR A 50 -14.25 0.32 -0.67
N ARG A 51 -13.86 -0.46 -1.68
CA ARG A 51 -14.26 -1.86 -1.85
C ARG A 51 -13.80 -2.74 -0.68
N LEU A 52 -12.65 -2.44 -0.09
CA LEU A 52 -12.14 -3.13 1.08
C LEU A 52 -12.74 -2.61 2.41
N GLY A 53 -13.54 -1.54 2.35
CA GLY A 53 -14.16 -0.93 3.53
C GLY A 53 -13.21 -0.03 4.33
N TYR A 54 -12.20 0.55 3.69
CA TYR A 54 -11.22 1.43 4.34
C TYR A 54 -11.25 2.84 3.75
N THR A 55 -11.13 3.83 4.61
CA THR A 55 -10.59 5.15 4.25
C THR A 55 -9.05 5.10 4.19
N GLU A 56 -8.41 6.09 3.56
CA GLU A 56 -6.93 6.18 3.54
C GLU A 56 -6.35 6.30 4.96
N VAL A 57 -7.05 6.99 5.87
CA VAL A 57 -6.63 7.14 7.28
C VAL A 57 -6.69 5.81 8.03
N GLU A 58 -7.78 5.05 7.88
CA GLU A 58 -7.91 3.72 8.50
C GLU A 58 -6.91 2.72 7.90
N ALA A 59 -6.61 2.85 6.61
CA ALA A 59 -5.58 2.06 5.95
C ALA A 59 -4.20 2.34 6.55
N HIS A 60 -3.84 3.61 6.75
CA HIS A 60 -2.60 3.98 7.44
C HIS A 60 -2.58 3.45 8.88
N ASP A 61 -3.66 3.60 9.65
CA ASP A 61 -3.71 3.11 11.04
C ASP A 61 -3.52 1.60 11.12
N ARG A 62 -4.11 0.84 10.18
CA ARG A 62 -3.91 -0.60 10.12
C ARG A 62 -2.48 -0.96 9.74
N LEU A 63 -1.95 -0.35 8.68
CA LEU A 63 -0.66 -0.74 8.11
C LEU A 63 0.52 -0.31 8.99
N ARG A 64 0.38 0.72 9.83
CA ARG A 64 1.46 1.16 10.73
C ARG A 64 1.94 0.06 11.67
N TYR A 65 1.05 -0.85 12.09
CA TYR A 65 1.40 -1.98 12.94
C TYR A 65 2.27 -3.00 12.20
N ASP A 66 2.03 -3.21 10.89
CA ASP A 66 2.82 -4.12 10.07
C ASP A 66 4.25 -3.60 9.86
N ILE A 67 4.40 -2.28 9.66
CA ILE A 67 5.68 -1.62 9.40
C ILE A 67 6.35 -1.04 10.67
N GLY A 68 5.73 -1.19 11.84
CA GLY A 68 6.27 -0.73 13.12
C GLY A 68 6.39 0.78 13.26
N LYS A 69 5.45 1.56 12.71
CA LYS A 69 5.44 3.03 12.81
C LYS A 69 4.60 3.51 14.01
N PRO A 70 5.08 4.53 14.74
CA PRO A 70 4.49 4.94 16.02
C PRO A 70 3.14 5.65 15.86
N ASP A 71 2.94 6.40 14.78
CA ASP A 71 1.77 7.26 14.58
C ASP A 71 1.38 7.37 13.10
N LEU A 72 0.26 8.05 12.84
CA LEU A 72 -0.30 8.20 11.49
C LEU A 72 0.51 9.13 10.60
N ASP A 73 1.09 10.20 11.16
CA ASP A 73 1.84 11.19 10.38
C ASP A 73 3.13 10.57 9.83
N THR A 74 3.87 9.86 10.68
CA THR A 74 5.07 9.11 10.30
C THR A 74 4.76 7.97 9.34
N THR A 75 3.57 7.37 9.42
CA THR A 75 3.11 6.35 8.49
C THR A 75 2.78 6.97 7.13
N ALA A 76 2.02 8.06 7.11
CA ALA A 76 1.66 8.77 5.89
C ALA A 76 2.89 9.32 5.17
N GLU A 77 3.86 9.89 5.91
CA GLU A 77 5.14 10.33 5.36
C GLU A 77 5.92 9.16 4.74
N TRP A 78 5.97 8.02 5.43
CA TRP A 78 6.63 6.83 4.92
C TRP A 78 6.00 6.32 3.61
N PHE A 79 4.67 6.27 3.53
CA PHE A 79 3.96 5.93 2.28
C PHE A 79 4.20 6.96 1.18
N ALA A 80 4.23 8.26 1.52
CA ALA A 80 4.55 9.32 0.57
C ALA A 80 5.96 9.18 -0.01
N ASN A 81 6.95 8.83 0.81
CA ASN A 81 8.34 8.62 0.39
C ASN A 81 8.47 7.43 -0.56
N ILE A 82 7.74 6.34 -0.34
CA ILE A 82 7.73 5.19 -1.27
C ILE A 82 7.05 5.58 -2.57
N ARG A 83 5.89 6.24 -2.48
CA ARG A 83 5.13 6.70 -3.66
C ARG A 83 5.92 7.67 -4.53
N ALA A 84 6.83 8.47 -3.97
CA ALA A 84 7.73 9.32 -4.77
C ALA A 84 8.69 8.53 -5.68
N ARG A 85 8.84 7.22 -5.47
CA ARG A 85 9.70 6.31 -6.24
C ARG A 85 8.95 5.48 -7.30
N LEU A 86 7.63 5.72 -7.46
CA LEU A 86 6.73 5.03 -8.38
C LEU A 86 6.68 5.65 -9.78
#